data_AF-A0A268U8B4-F1
#
_entry.id   AF-A0A268U8B4-F1
#
_cell.length_a   1.000
_cell.length_b   1.000
_cell.length_c   1.000
_cell.angle_alpha   90.00
_cell.angle_beta   90.00
_cell.angle_gamma   90.00
#
_symmetry.space_group_name_H-M   'P 1'
#
loop_
_entity.id
_entity.type
_entity.pdbx_description
1 polymer ?
#
loop_
_entity_poly.entity_id
_entity_poly.type
_entity_poly.pdbx_seq_one_letter_code
_entity_poly.pdbx_strand_id
1 'polypeptide(L)'
;MKYRVLYDTQIAGKFLAKDEVLDFKNGTDEGFIARLLANKVIEKASLKQEPKATQKQEAPIENQEEIKQDAKETKNNTKSYK
;
A
#
# COMPACT_ATOMS: atom_id res chain seq x y z
N MET A 1 0.19 -16.59 -3.51
CA MET A 1 -0.04 -17.05 -2.13
C MET A 1 -0.97 -16.04 -1.47
N LYS A 2 -2.09 -16.49 -0.87
CA LYS A 2 -3.13 -15.59 -0.36
C LYS A 2 -2.91 -15.24 1.11
N TYR A 3 -3.06 -13.96 1.42
CA TYR A 3 -2.94 -13.40 2.75
C TYR A 3 -4.10 -12.45 3.01
N ARG A 4 -4.48 -12.27 4.27
CA ARG A 4 -5.48 -11.29 4.71
C ARG A 4 -4.77 -10.12 5.36
N VAL A 5 -5.20 -8.91 5.03
CA VAL A 5 -4.70 -7.67 5.64
C VAL A 5 -5.39 -7.45 7.00
N LEU A 6 -4.62 -7.08 8.02
CA LEU A 6 -5.13 -6.98 9.40
C LEU A 6 -5.70 -5.59 9.76
N TYR A 7 -5.33 -4.55 9.02
CA TYR A 7 -5.80 -3.18 9.19
C TYR A 7 -5.56 -2.35 7.92
N ASP A 8 -6.26 -1.24 7.76
CA ASP A 8 -6.11 -0.34 6.61
C ASP A 8 -4.66 0.11 6.44
N THR A 9 -4.03 -0.24 5.32
CA THR A 9 -2.60 0.02 5.12
C THR A 9 -2.29 0.17 3.63
N GLN A 10 -1.14 0.79 3.35
CA GLN A 10 -0.58 0.82 2.00
C GLN A 10 0.52 -0.24 1.88
N ILE A 11 0.41 -1.14 0.89
CA ILE A 11 1.41 -2.16 0.59
C ILE A 11 1.81 -2.04 -0.88
N ALA A 12 3.11 -1.88 -1.15
CA ALA A 12 3.64 -1.76 -2.52
C ALA A 12 2.91 -0.70 -3.37
N GLY A 13 2.59 0.44 -2.76
CA GLY A 13 1.90 1.56 -3.41
C GLY A 13 0.37 1.42 -3.51
N LYS A 14 -0.22 0.28 -3.14
CA LYS A 14 -1.67 0.07 -3.17
C LYS A 14 -2.28 0.21 -1.77
N PHE A 15 -3.36 0.98 -1.66
CA PHE A 15 -4.16 1.02 -0.44
C PHE A 15 -5.01 -0.25 -0.36
N LEU A 16 -4.98 -0.90 0.80
CA LEU A 16 -5.72 -2.12 1.08
C LEU A 16 -6.51 -1.91 2.35
N ALA A 17 -7.79 -2.26 2.30
CA ALA A 17 -8.65 -2.20 3.46
C ALA A 17 -8.35 -3.35 4.42
N LYS A 18 -8.71 -3.16 5.69
CA LYS A 18 -8.77 -4.23 6.66
C LYS A 18 -9.61 -5.40 6.13
N ASP A 19 -9.15 -6.61 6.41
CA ASP A 19 -9.78 -7.87 6.02
C ASP A 19 -9.77 -8.17 4.51
N GLU A 20 -9.11 -7.32 3.71
CA GLU A 20 -8.92 -7.56 2.29
C GLU A 20 -7.95 -8.72 2.05
N VAL A 21 -8.24 -9.53 1.02
CA VAL A 21 -7.40 -10.66 0.63
C VAL A 21 -6.43 -10.22 -0.46
N LEU A 22 -5.14 -10.27 -0.14
CA LEU A 22 -4.06 -10.00 -1.06
C LEU A 22 -3.43 -11.29 -1.59
N ASP A 23 -3.18 -11.36 -2.90
CA ASP A 23 -2.48 -12.48 -3.52
C ASP A 23 -1.08 -12.04 -3.99
N PHE A 24 -0.05 -12.57 -3.35
CA PHE A 24 1.33 -12.36 -3.79
C PHE A 24 1.67 -13.33 -4.93
N LYS A 25 2.17 -12.78 -6.04
CA LYS A 25 2.65 -13.57 -7.19
C LYS A 25 3.87 -14.41 -6.79
N ASN A 26 4.03 -15.55 -7.47
CA ASN A 26 5.24 -16.35 -7.31
C ASN A 26 6.47 -15.55 -7.77
N GLY A 27 7.52 -15.50 -6.96
CA GLY A 27 8.69 -14.62 -7.18
C GLY A 27 8.62 -13.27 -6.48
N THR A 28 7.57 -13.00 -5.68
CA THR A 28 7.60 -11.89 -4.71
C THR A 28 8.69 -12.16 -3.67
N ASP A 29 9.46 -11.14 -3.29
CA ASP A 29 10.51 -11.25 -2.27
C ASP A 29 9.97 -11.85 -0.96
N GLU A 30 10.52 -13.00 -0.57
CA GLU A 30 10.14 -13.71 0.65
C GLU A 30 10.48 -12.89 1.90
N GLY A 31 11.55 -12.10 1.87
CA GLY A 31 11.93 -11.20 2.95
C GLY A 31 10.90 -10.08 3.18
N PHE A 32 10.33 -9.57 2.09
CA PHE A 32 9.23 -8.61 2.15
C PHE A 32 7.98 -9.23 2.80
N ILE A 33 7.56 -10.41 2.35
CA ILE A 33 6.40 -11.12 2.92
C ILE A 33 6.66 -11.46 4.40
N ALA A 34 7.86 -11.91 4.75
CA ALA A 34 8.25 -12.23 6.12
C ALA A 34 8.18 -11.01 7.05
N ARG A 35 8.63 -9.83 6.59
CA ARG A 35 8.51 -8.57 7.35
C ARG A 35 7.05 -8.18 7.59
N LEU A 36 6.19 -8.33 6.58
CA LEU A 36 4.75 -8.05 6.73
C LEU A 36 4.09 -8.98 7.74
N LEU A 37 4.47 -10.27 7.75
CA LEU A 37 4.01 -11.24 8.75
C LEU A 37 4.53 -10.90 10.15
N ALA A 38 5.82 -10.58 10.29
CA ALA A 38 6.45 -10.27 11.57
C ALA A 38 5.82 -9.01 12.22
N ASN A 39 5.52 -8.01 11.41
CA ASN A 39 4.88 -6.77 11.85
C ASN A 39 3.36 -6.88 11.98
N LYS A 40 2.77 -8.07 11.76
CA LYS A 40 1.32 -8.30 11.82
C LYS A 40 0.53 -7.36 10.91
N VAL A 41 1.06 -7.10 9.71
CA VAL A 41 0.35 -6.37 8.65
C VAL A 41 -0.60 -7.32 7.92
N ILE A 42 -0.14 -8.56 7.72
CA ILE A 42 -0.87 -9.61 7.03
C ILE A 42 -0.88 -10.91 7.83
N GLU A 43 -1.83 -11.78 7.54
CA GLU A 43 -1.87 -13.17 8.01
C GLU A 43 -2.07 -14.13 6.83
N LYS A 44 -1.60 -15.39 6.96
CA LYS A 44 -1.86 -16.40 5.93
C LYS A 44 -3.36 -16.70 5.88
N ALA A 45 -3.99 -16.44 4.74
CA ALA A 45 -5.39 -16.77 4.55
C ALA A 45 -5.51 -18.30 4.46
N SER A 46 -5.91 -18.94 5.56
CA SER A 46 -6.23 -20.36 5.54
C SER A 46 -7.38 -20.59 4.55
N LEU A 47 -7.23 -21.56 3.65
CA LEU A 47 -8.17 -21.93 2.58
C LEU A 47 -9.54 -22.46 3.09
N LYS A 48 -9.89 -22.23 4.36
CA LYS A 48 -11.19 -22.60 4.92
C LYS A 48 -12.20 -21.47 4.63
N GLN A 49 -12.67 -21.51 3.39
CA GLN A 49 -13.91 -20.94 2.83
C GLN A 49 -14.74 -20.02 3.75
N GLU A 50 -14.94 -18.77 3.35
CA GLU A 50 -16.28 -18.28 3.01
C GLU A 50 -16.20 -17.05 2.08
N PRO A 51 -17.21 -16.83 1.21
CA PRO A 51 -17.16 -15.89 0.11
C PRO A 51 -17.83 -14.54 0.44
N LYS A 52 -17.54 -13.53 -0.39
CA LYS A 52 -18.04 -12.14 -0.45
C LYS A 52 -17.07 -11.13 0.22
N ALA A 53 -16.72 -10.00 -0.38
CA ALA A 53 -17.40 -9.24 -1.42
C ALA A 53 -16.42 -8.54 -2.40
N THR A 54 -16.87 -8.54 -3.66
CA THR A 54 -16.76 -7.62 -4.79
C THR A 54 -15.96 -6.30 -4.66
N GLN A 55 -15.37 -5.91 -5.81
CA GLN A 55 -15.01 -4.56 -6.33
C GLN A 55 -13.53 -4.18 -6.21
N LYS A 56 -12.79 -3.78 -7.25
CA LYS A 56 -13.04 -3.55 -8.70
C LYS A 56 -11.70 -3.75 -9.41
N GLN A 57 -11.74 -4.35 -10.60
CA GLN A 57 -10.64 -4.25 -11.55
C GLN A 57 -10.60 -2.82 -12.07
N GLU A 58 -9.61 -2.03 -11.68
CA GLU A 58 -9.17 -0.86 -12.44
C GLU A 58 -7.64 -0.87 -12.48
N ALA A 59 -7.10 -1.31 -13.60
CA ALA A 59 -5.82 -0.84 -14.13
C ALA A 59 -6.16 -0.08 -15.43
N PRO A 60 -5.33 0.87 -15.92
CA PRO A 60 -3.95 1.15 -15.52
C PRO A 60 -3.70 2.64 -15.22
N ILE A 61 -2.69 2.95 -14.40
CA ILE A 61 -1.98 4.22 -14.55
C ILE A 61 -0.49 3.97 -14.40
N GLU A 62 0.10 3.66 -15.55
CA GLU A 62 1.46 4.05 -15.84
C GLU A 62 1.52 5.57 -15.77
N ASN A 63 2.11 6.11 -14.70
CA ASN A 63 2.68 7.45 -14.66
C ASN A 63 3.83 7.40 -13.64
N GLN A 64 5.00 6.99 -14.14
CA GLN A 64 6.26 7.34 -13.52
C GLN A 64 6.47 8.83 -13.73
N GLU A 65 5.93 9.67 -12.84
CA GLU A 65 6.42 11.04 -12.70
C GLU A 65 7.56 11.03 -11.67
N GLU A 66 8.75 11.21 -12.23
CA GLU A 66 10.02 11.49 -11.61
C GLU A 66 9.87 12.55 -10.50
N ILE A 67 10.11 12.12 -9.25
CA ILE A 67 10.03 12.95 -8.06
C ILE A 67 11.23 13.90 -8.10
N LYS A 68 11.02 15.16 -8.52
CA LYS A 68 12.00 16.22 -8.37
C LYS A 68 12.22 16.51 -6.89
N GLN A 69 13.37 16.07 -6.38
CA GLN A 69 14.01 16.63 -5.20
C GLN A 69 14.60 17.98 -5.59
N ASP A 70 14.20 19.07 -4.92
CA ASP A 70 15.17 19.87 -4.18
C ASP A 70 14.45 20.77 -3.17
N ALA A 71 14.90 20.64 -1.92
CA ALA A 71 14.53 21.49 -0.81
C ALA A 71 15.28 22.82 -0.91
N LYS A 72 14.61 23.93 -0.56
CA LYS A 72 15.17 24.92 0.39
C LYS A 72 14.14 25.97 0.77
N GLU A 73 13.64 25.77 1.98
CA GLU A 73 13.34 26.78 2.98
C GLU A 73 14.16 28.07 2.80
N THR A 74 13.47 29.21 2.66
CA THR A 74 13.92 30.46 3.28
C THR A 74 12.69 31.31 3.58
N LYS A 75 12.40 31.41 4.88
CA LYS A 75 11.54 32.42 5.49
C LYS A 75 12.03 33.80 5.07
N ASN A 76 11.11 34.76 4.91
CA ASN A 76 11.17 36.16 5.37
C ASN A 76 10.01 36.93 4.69
N ASN A 77 8.92 37.26 5.37
CA ASN A 77 8.72 38.36 6.32
C ASN A 77 7.86 39.48 5.68
N THR A 78 6.56 39.48 6.00
CA THR A 78 5.77 40.63 6.49
C THR A 78 5.82 41.99 5.76
N LYS A 79 4.74 42.31 5.02
CA LYS A 79 3.85 43.52 5.14
C LYS A 79 3.14 43.77 3.79
N SER A 80 1.80 43.70 3.71
CA SER A 80 0.79 44.67 4.18
C SER A 80 0.56 45.83 3.20
N TYR A 81 -0.63 45.81 2.61
CA TYR A 81 -1.44 46.89 2.01
C TYR A 81 -0.82 48.28 1.79
N LYS A 82 -0.85 48.75 0.53
CA LYS A 82 -1.74 49.83 0.09
C LYS A 82 -1.79 49.96 -1.43
#